data_AF-A0A9D4XQN0-F1
#
_entry.id   AF-A0A9D4XQN0-F1
#
_cell.length_a   1.000
_cell.length_b   1.000
_cell.length_c   1.000
_cell.angle_alpha   90.00
_cell.angle_beta   90.00
_cell.angle_gamma   90.00
#
_symmetry.space_group_name_H-M   'P 1'
#
loop_
_entity.id
_entity.type
_entity.pdbx_description
1 polymer ?
#
loop_
_entity_poly.entity_id
_entity_poly.type
_entity_poly.pdbx_seq_one_letter_code
_entity_poly.pdbx_strand_id
1 'polypeptide(L)'
;MLTAPNPNDTSRPLFTTKQILQFYLDFGPSIFNLTAASGWNNSIPHAKFDGKFLYEIARKLLQETRLHETLTNVVIPTFDTYELQPVIFSSFKLKTVPSLDAKLSDICLGTSAAPSQLPPYEFRNGDHHFNLVDGALTANSP
;
A
#
# COMPACT_ATOMS: atom_id res chain seq x y z
N MET A 1 2.89 7.24 -4.62
CA MET A 1 3.94 8.30 -4.51
C MET A 1 4.19 9.01 -5.85
N LEU A 2 4.54 8.34 -6.95
CA LEU A 2 4.71 9.00 -8.27
C LEU A 2 3.43 9.63 -8.82
N THR A 3 2.29 9.05 -8.48
CA THR A 3 0.99 9.47 -8.98
C THR A 3 0.19 10.24 -7.95
N ALA A 4 0.68 10.33 -6.71
CA ALA A 4 0.05 11.14 -5.67
C ALA A 4 0.40 12.61 -5.94
N PRO A 5 -0.55 13.54 -5.84
CA PRO A 5 -0.28 14.96 -5.99
C PRO A 5 0.60 15.49 -4.85
N ASN A 6 1.42 16.49 -5.14
CA ASN A 6 2.15 17.23 -4.12
C ASN A 6 1.18 18.17 -3.36
N PRO A 7 1.20 18.20 -2.01
CA PRO A 7 0.31 19.06 -1.23
C PRO A 7 0.45 20.56 -1.52
N ASN A 8 1.65 21.00 -1.92
CA ASN A 8 1.94 22.41 -2.20
C ASN A 8 1.71 22.77 -3.68
N ASP A 9 1.72 21.79 -4.59
CA ASP A 9 1.45 21.95 -6.01
C ASP A 9 0.79 20.69 -6.56
N THR A 10 -0.54 20.68 -6.56
CA THR A 10 -1.33 19.50 -6.94
C THR A 10 -1.20 19.13 -8.42
N SER A 11 -0.54 19.95 -9.24
CA SER A 11 -0.21 19.59 -10.64
C SER A 11 1.05 18.71 -10.76
N ARG A 12 1.81 18.55 -9.67
CA ARG A 12 3.08 17.83 -9.63
C ARG A 12 2.99 16.55 -8.82
N PRO A 13 3.72 15.49 -9.21
CA PRO A 13 3.95 14.33 -8.36
C PRO A 13 4.51 14.71 -6.99
N LEU A 14 4.09 13.99 -5.96
CA LEU A 14 4.64 14.08 -4.62
C LEU A 14 6.15 13.86 -4.67
N PHE A 15 6.60 12.77 -5.30
CA PHE A 15 8.00 12.41 -5.46
C PHE A 15 8.41 12.32 -6.93
N THR A 16 9.66 12.72 -7.19
CA THR A 16 10.40 12.36 -8.40
C THR A 16 10.93 10.92 -8.33
N THR A 17 11.35 10.36 -9.46
CA THR A 17 11.98 9.02 -9.50
C THR A 17 13.24 8.95 -8.63
N LYS A 18 14.07 9.99 -8.61
CA LYS A 18 15.27 10.07 -7.75
C LYS A 18 14.91 10.03 -6.27
N GLN A 19 13.83 10.72 -5.87
CA GLN A 19 13.37 10.71 -4.48
C GLN A 19 12.80 9.35 -4.06
N ILE A 20 12.29 8.54 -4.99
CA ILE A 20 11.87 7.16 -4.68
C ILE A 20 13.07 6.25 -4.42
N LEU A 21 14.12 6.37 -5.24
CA LEU A 21 15.37 5.66 -4.95
C LEU A 21 15.88 6.06 -3.55
N GLN A 22 15.91 7.36 -3.27
CA GLN A 22 16.35 7.85 -1.97
C GLN A 22 15.46 7.35 -0.82
N PHE A 23 14.14 7.30 -1.02
CA PHE A 23 13.21 6.73 -0.05
C PHE A 23 13.58 5.29 0.34
N TYR A 24 13.90 4.44 -0.64
CA TYR A 24 14.31 3.06 -0.33
C TYR A 24 15.67 2.99 0.36
N LEU A 25 16.62 3.86 0.00
CA LEU A 25 17.92 3.92 0.67
C LEU A 25 17.79 4.35 2.14
N ASP A 26 16.94 5.35 2.40
CA ASP A 26 16.78 5.93 3.73
C ASP A 26 15.89 5.08 4.63
N PHE A 27 14.79 4.54 4.09
CA PHE A 27 13.73 3.88 4.87
C PHE A 27 13.67 2.38 4.71
N GLY A 28 14.29 1.81 3.67
CA GLY A 28 14.34 0.36 3.44
C GLY A 28 14.84 -0.42 4.66
N PRO A 29 15.96 -0.03 5.31
CA PRO A 29 16.44 -0.71 6.52
C PRO A 29 15.48 -0.62 7.72
N SER A 30 14.67 0.44 7.80
CA SER A 30 13.67 0.61 8.86
C SER A 30 12.40 -0.20 8.58
N ILE A 31 11.99 -0.29 7.31
CA ILE A 31 10.87 -1.13 6.87
C ILE A 31 11.22 -2.61 7.02
N PHE A 32 12.42 -3.00 6.59
CA PHE A 32 12.92 -4.37 6.59
C PHE A 32 14.06 -4.55 7.60
N ASN A 33 13.76 -4.24 8.87
CA ASN A 33 14.75 -4.30 9.94
C ASN A 33 15.19 -5.74 10.23
N LEU A 34 16.34 -6.12 9.69
CA LEU A 34 16.90 -7.47 9.82
C LEU A 34 17.33 -7.82 11.24
N THR A 35 17.73 -6.82 12.04
CA THR A 35 18.07 -7.02 13.45
C THR A 35 16.84 -7.42 14.24
N ALA A 36 15.70 -6.75 14.00
CA ALA A 36 14.42 -7.09 14.62
C ALA A 36 13.86 -8.44 14.12
N ALA A 37 14.14 -8.80 12.86
CA ALA A 37 13.75 -10.08 12.27
C ALA A 37 14.74 -11.23 12.57
N SER A 38 15.75 -11.00 13.42
CA SER A 38 16.75 -12.02 13.75
C SER A 38 16.11 -13.25 14.40
N GLY A 39 16.47 -14.44 13.91
CA GLY A 39 15.89 -15.70 14.37
C GLY A 39 14.52 -16.04 13.78
N TRP A 40 13.93 -15.17 12.95
CA TRP A 40 12.68 -15.47 12.26
C TRP A 40 12.84 -16.63 11.26
N ASN A 41 11.85 -17.52 11.24
CA ASN A 41 11.73 -18.59 10.25
C ASN A 41 10.25 -18.94 10.00
N ASN A 42 9.99 -19.75 8.98
CA ASN A 42 8.63 -20.07 8.52
C ASN A 42 7.75 -20.83 9.54
N SER A 43 8.32 -21.33 10.65
CA SER A 43 7.56 -21.99 11.71
C SER A 43 6.98 -21.00 12.71
N ILE A 44 7.44 -19.74 12.69
CA ILE A 44 6.95 -18.69 13.58
C ILE A 44 5.61 -18.17 13.03
N PRO A 45 4.53 -18.19 13.83
CA PRO A 45 3.18 -17.87 13.37
C PRO A 45 2.91 -16.37 13.32
N HIS A 46 3.88 -15.57 12.86
CA HIS A 46 3.70 -14.14 12.59
C HIS A 46 4.59 -13.70 11.42
N ALA A 47 4.24 -12.55 10.83
CA ALA A 47 5.01 -11.96 9.73
C ALA A 47 6.45 -11.63 10.16
N LYS A 48 7.40 -11.75 9.22
CA LYS A 48 8.82 -11.50 9.44
C LYS A 48 9.11 -10.06 9.89
N PHE A 49 8.36 -9.10 9.36
CA PHE A 49 8.44 -7.69 9.70
C PHE A 49 7.10 -7.21 10.26
N ASP A 50 7.11 -6.33 11.26
CA ASP A 50 5.90 -5.90 11.96
C ASP A 50 5.05 -4.88 11.17
N GLY A 51 5.62 -4.31 10.10
CA GLY A 51 4.97 -3.32 9.24
C GLY A 51 4.72 -1.94 9.87
N LYS A 52 5.09 -1.71 11.14
CA LYS A 52 4.75 -0.46 11.86
C LYS A 52 5.40 0.76 11.22
N PHE A 53 6.69 0.66 10.89
CA PHE A 53 7.40 1.76 10.24
C PHE A 53 6.80 2.08 8.87
N LEU A 54 6.45 1.04 8.08
CA LEU A 54 5.82 1.20 6.78
C LEU A 54 4.45 1.89 6.90
N TYR A 55 3.65 1.50 7.90
CA TYR A 55 2.37 2.14 8.22
C TYR A 55 2.54 3.64 8.51
N GLU A 56 3.46 3.98 9.41
CA GLU A 56 3.71 5.37 9.81
C GLU A 56 4.19 6.23 8.64
N ILE A 57 5.18 5.76 7.88
CA ILE A 57 5.76 6.55 6.79
C ILE A 57 4.77 6.69 5.62
N ALA A 58 3.98 5.66 5.30
CA ALA A 58 2.95 5.73 4.27
C ALA A 58 1.87 6.75 4.61
N ARG A 59 1.37 6.74 5.85
CA ARG A 59 0.40 7.73 6.37
C ARG A 59 0.99 9.14 6.36
N LYS A 60 2.23 9.30 6.80
CA LYS A 60 2.91 10.62 6.82
C LYS A 60 3.07 11.21 5.42
N LEU A 61 3.46 10.39 4.44
CA LEU A 61 3.73 10.86 3.08
C LEU A 61 2.46 11.09 2.26
N LEU A 62 1.50 10.17 2.34
CA LEU A 62 0.29 10.21 1.52
C LEU A 62 -0.88 10.91 2.21
N GLN A 63 -0.80 11.15 3.52
CA GLN A 63 -1.78 11.91 4.30
C GLN A 63 -3.21 11.40 4.02
N GLU A 64 -4.12 12.33 3.73
CA GLU A 64 -5.52 12.05 3.41
C GLU A 64 -5.77 11.82 1.92
N THR A 65 -4.72 11.78 1.08
CA THR A 65 -4.84 11.63 -0.38
C THR A 65 -5.59 10.34 -0.73
N ARG A 66 -6.62 10.47 -1.55
CA ARG A 66 -7.51 9.40 -2.01
C ARG A 66 -7.22 8.99 -3.45
N LEU A 67 -7.76 7.84 -3.84
CA LEU A 67 -7.54 7.24 -5.15
C LEU A 67 -7.97 8.15 -6.31
N HIS A 68 -9.07 8.89 -6.17
CA HIS A 68 -9.53 9.82 -7.21
C HIS A 68 -8.60 11.01 -7.44
N GLU A 69 -7.73 11.33 -6.48
CA GLU A 69 -6.81 12.47 -6.56
C GLU A 69 -5.52 12.13 -7.31
N THR A 70 -5.33 10.88 -7.76
CA THR A 70 -4.14 10.50 -8.52
C THR A 70 -4.02 11.28 -9.83
N LEU A 71 -2.82 11.74 -10.14
CA LEU A 71 -2.51 12.56 -11.33
C LEU A 71 -2.71 11.85 -12.66
N THR A 72 -2.76 10.52 -12.64
CA THR A 72 -2.96 9.67 -13.81
C THR A 72 -3.74 8.42 -13.42
N ASN A 73 -4.22 7.68 -14.41
CA ASN A 73 -4.88 6.41 -14.17
C ASN A 73 -3.90 5.42 -13.52
N VAL A 74 -4.35 4.78 -12.43
CA VAL A 74 -3.60 3.74 -11.73
C VAL A 74 -4.39 2.44 -11.71
N VAL A 75 -3.66 1.34 -11.57
CA VAL A 75 -4.17 -0.01 -11.32
C VAL A 75 -3.28 -0.61 -10.24
N ILE A 76 -3.85 -0.88 -9.06
CA ILE A 76 -3.13 -1.40 -7.91
C ILE A 76 -3.86 -2.65 -7.43
N PRO A 77 -3.35 -3.85 -7.75
CA PRO A 77 -3.97 -5.10 -7.33
C PRO A 77 -3.72 -5.38 -5.84
N THR A 78 -4.69 -6.01 -5.21
CA THR A 78 -4.63 -6.59 -3.86
C THR A 78 -5.47 -7.88 -3.86
N PHE A 79 -5.43 -8.64 -2.78
CA PHE A 79 -6.33 -9.78 -2.56
C PHE A 79 -7.02 -9.63 -1.21
N ASP A 80 -8.35 -9.70 -1.18
CA ASP A 80 -9.11 -9.66 0.07
C ASP A 80 -9.25 -11.07 0.63
N THR A 81 -8.70 -11.27 1.82
CA THR A 81 -8.65 -12.58 2.49
C THR A 81 -9.95 -12.96 3.19
N TYR A 82 -10.84 -11.99 3.43
CA TYR A 82 -12.15 -12.25 4.02
C TYR A 82 -13.17 -12.61 2.93
N GLU A 83 -13.24 -11.79 1.88
CA GLU A 83 -14.11 -12.02 0.72
C GLU A 83 -13.56 -13.07 -0.26
N LEU A 84 -12.29 -13.49 -0.06
CA LEU A 84 -11.58 -14.48 -0.88
C LEU A 84 -11.56 -14.13 -2.38
N GLN A 85 -11.40 -12.85 -2.71
CA GLN A 85 -11.39 -12.36 -4.09
C GLN A 85 -10.37 -11.24 -4.33
N PRO A 86 -9.90 -11.08 -5.59
CA PRO A 86 -9.12 -9.92 -5.98
C PRO A 86 -9.84 -8.59 -5.75
N VAL A 87 -9.12 -7.60 -5.23
CA VAL A 87 -9.57 -6.20 -5.19
C VAL A 87 -8.57 -5.37 -5.99
N ILE A 88 -9.05 -4.78 -7.09
CA ILE A 88 -8.23 -3.94 -7.97
C ILE A 88 -8.63 -2.49 -7.76
N PHE A 89 -7.79 -1.74 -7.04
CA PHE A 89 -7.95 -0.30 -6.92
C PHE A 89 -7.53 0.37 -8.21
N SER A 90 -8.49 0.96 -8.91
CA SER A 90 -8.22 1.69 -10.14
C SER A 90 -9.01 2.98 -10.20
N SER A 91 -8.32 4.09 -10.45
CA SER A 91 -8.97 5.39 -10.63
C SER A 91 -9.91 5.42 -11.84
N PHE A 92 -9.68 4.55 -12.84
CA PHE A 92 -10.61 4.36 -13.96
C PHE A 92 -11.96 3.76 -13.53
N LYS A 93 -11.95 2.85 -12.54
CA LYS A 93 -13.16 2.15 -12.05
C LYS A 93 -14.01 2.99 -11.09
N LEU A 94 -13.53 4.13 -10.63
CA LEU A 94 -14.26 4.94 -9.62
C LEU A 94 -15.60 5.47 -10.10
N LYS A 95 -15.80 5.61 -11.42
CA LYS A 95 -17.09 5.99 -12.00
C LYS A 95 -18.18 4.94 -11.79
N THR A 96 -17.79 3.66 -11.70
CA THR A 96 -18.73 2.53 -11.57
C THR A 96 -18.71 1.92 -10.17
N VAL A 97 -17.59 2.02 -9.45
CA VAL A 97 -17.43 1.48 -8.09
C VAL A 97 -16.82 2.56 -7.17
N PRO A 98 -17.59 3.57 -6.74
CA PRO A 98 -17.08 4.67 -5.90
C PRO A 98 -16.54 4.23 -4.55
N SER A 99 -16.97 3.07 -4.03
CA SER A 99 -16.50 2.50 -2.76
C SER A 99 -15.01 2.12 -2.76
N LEU A 100 -14.39 2.03 -3.95
CA LEU A 100 -12.94 1.83 -4.10
C LEU A 100 -12.13 3.12 -3.92
N ASP A 101 -12.78 4.28 -3.81
CA ASP A 101 -12.08 5.53 -3.49
C ASP A 101 -11.64 5.50 -2.02
N ALA A 102 -10.53 4.83 -1.74
CA ALA A 102 -9.90 4.75 -0.43
C ALA A 102 -8.65 5.64 -0.38
N LYS A 103 -8.10 5.84 0.82
CA LYS A 103 -6.83 6.57 0.94
C LYS A 103 -5.71 5.79 0.26
N LEU A 104 -4.85 6.49 -0.46
CA LEU A 104 -3.69 5.87 -1.10
C LEU A 104 -2.75 5.22 -0.10
N SER A 105 -2.65 5.74 1.14
CA SER A 105 -1.89 5.10 2.21
C SER A 105 -2.43 3.69 2.53
N ASP A 106 -3.75 3.55 2.68
CA ASP A 106 -4.40 2.28 2.95
C ASP A 106 -4.21 1.29 1.79
N ILE A 107 -4.39 1.76 0.55
CA ILE A 107 -4.19 0.96 -0.67
C ILE A 107 -2.72 0.49 -0.78
N CYS A 108 -1.75 1.39 -0.55
CA CYS A 108 -0.33 1.05 -0.61
C CYS A 108 0.07 0.02 0.44
N LEU A 109 -0.50 0.09 1.65
CA LEU A 109 -0.26 -0.89 2.71
C LEU A 109 -0.84 -2.26 2.35
N GLY A 110 -2.07 -2.30 1.84
CA GLY A 110 -2.71 -3.53 1.36
C GLY A 110 -1.91 -4.23 0.26
N THR A 111 -1.51 -3.52 -0.81
CA THR A 111 -0.75 -4.13 -1.91
C THR A 111 0.66 -4.57 -1.51
N SER A 112 1.22 -4.03 -0.43
CA SER A 112 2.57 -4.38 0.03
C SER A 112 2.58 -5.50 1.05
N ALA A 113 1.42 -5.93 1.55
CA ALA A 113 1.29 -6.90 2.64
C ALA A 113 1.55 -8.35 2.18
N ALA A 114 2.80 -8.63 1.79
CA ALA A 114 3.23 -9.93 1.30
C ALA A 114 3.11 -11.00 2.39
N PRO A 115 2.40 -12.12 2.15
CA PRO A 115 2.27 -13.20 3.12
C PRO A 115 3.63 -13.65 3.65
N SER A 116 3.69 -13.93 4.96
CA SER A 116 4.92 -14.21 5.74
C SER A 116 5.90 -13.04 5.91
N GLN A 117 5.86 -12.00 5.07
CA GLN A 117 6.79 -10.87 5.17
C GLN A 117 6.20 -9.72 5.99
N LEU A 118 4.98 -9.30 5.66
CA LEU A 118 4.27 -8.20 6.31
C LEU A 118 2.88 -8.68 6.78
N PRO A 119 2.33 -8.11 7.86
CA PRO A 119 0.99 -8.48 8.32
C PRO A 119 -0.09 -8.07 7.31
N PRO A 120 -1.20 -8.82 7.22
CA PRO A 120 -2.39 -8.38 6.49
C PRO A 120 -2.86 -7.00 6.94
N TYR A 121 -3.43 -6.22 6.03
CA TYR A 121 -3.86 -4.86 6.30
C TYR A 121 -5.38 -4.74 6.28
N GLU A 122 -5.96 -4.34 7.41
CA GLU A 122 -7.39 -4.09 7.54
C GLU A 122 -7.69 -2.60 7.62
N PHE A 123 -8.70 -2.15 6.88
CA PHE A 123 -9.25 -0.81 7.05
C PHE A 123 -10.70 -0.73 6.58
N ARG A 124 -11.35 0.38 6.94
CA ARG A 124 -12.72 0.70 6.54
C ARG A 124 -12.74 1.93 5.64
N ASN A 125 -13.55 1.88 4.58
CA ASN A 125 -13.83 3.04 3.72
C ASN A 125 -15.34 3.13 3.46
N GLY A 126 -15.99 4.12 4.09
CA GLY A 126 -17.46 4.18 4.12
C GLY A 126 -18.00 2.97 4.87
N ASP A 127 -18.89 2.20 4.25
CA ASP A 127 -19.44 0.97 4.84
C ASP A 127 -18.69 -0.30 4.41
N HIS A 128 -17.67 -0.18 3.57
CA HIS A 128 -16.89 -1.30 3.10
C HIS A 128 -15.69 -1.55 4.03
N HIS A 129 -15.51 -2.82 4.39
CA HIS A 129 -14.38 -3.33 5.15
C HIS A 129 -13.46 -4.08 4.19
N PHE A 130 -12.16 -3.82 4.26
CA PHE A 130 -11.15 -4.43 3.40
C PHE A 130 -10.15 -5.20 4.27
N ASN A 131 -9.86 -6.46 3.89
CA ASN A 131 -8.92 -7.35 4.59
C ASN A 131 -7.81 -7.80 3.64
N LEU A 132 -6.90 -6.88 3.34
CA LEU A 132 -6.03 -6.97 2.17
C LEU A 132 -4.68 -7.63 2.46
N VAL A 133 -4.22 -8.39 1.47
CA VAL A 133 -2.83 -8.82 1.31
C VAL A 133 -2.31 -8.46 -0.09
N ASP A 134 -1.03 -8.71 -0.29
CA ASP A 134 -0.27 -8.35 -1.50
C ASP A 134 -0.96 -8.76 -2.80
N GLY A 135 -0.89 -7.84 -3.76
CA GLY A 135 -1.43 -8.00 -5.11
C GLY A 135 -0.79 -9.11 -5.92
N ALA A 136 0.39 -9.61 -5.57
CA ALA A 136 1.04 -10.74 -6.22
C ALA A 136 0.20 -12.03 -6.19
N LEU A 137 -0.70 -12.19 -5.20
CA LEU A 137 -1.69 -13.28 -5.18
C LEU A 137 -2.78 -13.15 -6.25
N THR A 138 -3.02 -11.92 -6.73
CA THR A 138 -3.95 -11.61 -7.80
C THR A 138 -3.23 -11.57 -9.16
N ALA A 139 -2.19 -10.73 -9.27
CA ALA A 139 -1.40 -10.51 -10.47
C ALA A 139 0.01 -10.00 -10.10
N ASN A 140 1.03 -10.81 -10.34
CA ASN A 140 2.43 -10.46 -10.04
C ASN A 140 3.09 -9.55 -11.10
N SER A 141 2.46 -9.36 -12.26
CA SER A 141 2.92 -8.46 -13.33
C SER A 141 1.71 -7.77 -13.97
N PRO A 142 1.11 -6.80 -13.24
CA PRO A 142 -0.10 -6.09 -13.66
C PRO A 142 0.15 -4.99 -14.70
#